data_AF-A0A968G250-F1
#
_entry.id   AF-A0A968G250-F1
#
_cell.length_a   1.000
_cell.length_b   1.000
_cell.length_c   1.000
_cell.angle_alpha   90.00
_cell.angle_beta   90.00
_cell.angle_gamma   90.00
#
_symmetry.space_group_name_H-M   'P 1'
#
loop_
_entity.id
_entity.type
_entity.pdbx_description
1 polymer ?
#
loop_
_entity_poly.entity_id
_entity_poly.type
_entity_poly.pdbx_seq_one_letter_code
_entity_poly.pdbx_strand_id
1 'polypeptide(L)'
;MIRHETLNPPIHVYPINEWKIIETEFYARFLSQTETLFAIGNGYLGMRGNHDEGIPHSQQGTFINGFHETWPITYSEGAFGFAKTGQTMLNVTDAKVFKLYVDDEPFYLPTASLQLFERTLDMQAGVLERRVLWETAVGKQVLIESKRLVSLQHRHVAA
;
A
#
# COMPACT_ATOMS: atom_id res chain seq x y z
N MET A 1 -24.69 -2.40 13.11
CA MET A 1 -23.32 -2.96 13.24
C MET A 1 -23.01 -3.66 11.92
N ILE A 2 -22.12 -3.10 11.10
CA ILE A 2 -21.75 -3.71 9.82
C ILE A 2 -20.89 -4.94 10.16
N ARG A 3 -21.39 -6.14 9.86
CA ARG A 3 -20.68 -7.39 10.10
C ARG A 3 -19.80 -7.66 8.89
N HIS A 4 -18.51 -7.39 8.99
CA HIS A 4 -17.56 -7.79 7.96
C HIS A 4 -17.35 -9.31 8.04
N GLU A 5 -17.46 -10.00 6.91
CA GLU A 5 -17.05 -11.38 6.80
C GLU A 5 -15.53 -11.46 7.01
N THR A 6 -15.07 -12.31 7.93
CA THR A 6 -13.65 -12.52 8.15
C THR A 6 -13.07 -13.28 6.95
N LEU A 7 -12.18 -12.63 6.21
CA LEU A 7 -11.45 -13.25 5.12
C LEU A 7 -10.17 -13.90 5.67
N ASN A 8 -10.02 -15.20 5.48
CA ASN A 8 -8.80 -15.91 5.84
C ASN A 8 -7.84 -15.93 4.63
N PRO A 9 -6.63 -15.35 4.74
CA PRO A 9 -5.68 -15.34 3.63
C PRO A 9 -5.22 -16.79 3.33
N PRO A 10 -5.21 -17.19 2.04
CA PRO A 10 -4.71 -18.51 1.66
C PRO A 10 -3.20 -18.61 1.91
N ILE A 11 -2.77 -19.64 2.67
CA ILE A 11 -1.36 -19.82 3.08
C ILE A 11 -0.41 -20.00 1.89
N HIS A 12 -0.87 -20.54 0.77
CA HIS A 12 -0.02 -20.69 -0.43
C HIS A 12 0.29 -19.34 -1.10
N VAL A 13 -0.59 -18.35 -0.96
CA VAL A 13 -0.36 -16.97 -1.43
C VAL A 13 0.38 -16.15 -0.38
N TYR A 14 0.06 -16.36 0.90
CA TYR A 14 0.66 -15.67 2.03
C TYR A 14 1.38 -16.66 2.95
N PRO A 15 2.56 -17.18 2.53
CA PRO A 15 3.29 -18.16 3.31
C PRO A 15 3.78 -17.57 4.63
N ILE A 16 3.86 -18.41 5.65
CA ILE A 16 4.33 -18.00 6.98
C ILE A 16 5.84 -17.80 6.93
N ASN A 17 6.30 -16.64 7.42
CA ASN A 17 7.71 -16.34 7.63
C ASN A 17 7.87 -15.58 8.95
N GLU A 18 9.01 -15.76 9.62
CA GLU A 18 9.26 -15.19 10.94
C GLU A 18 9.38 -13.65 10.91
N TRP A 19 9.97 -13.09 9.86
CA TRP A 19 10.33 -11.67 9.77
C TRP A 19 9.78 -10.97 8.54
N LYS A 20 9.06 -11.70 7.68
CA LYS A 20 8.56 -11.21 6.42
C LYS A 20 7.06 -11.42 6.31
N ILE A 21 6.36 -10.43 5.78
CA ILE A 21 5.04 -10.66 5.19
C ILE A 21 5.27 -10.84 3.70
N ILE A 22 4.85 -11.98 3.16
CA ILE A 22 5.10 -12.36 1.76
C ILE A 22 3.75 -12.55 1.06
N GLU A 23 3.65 -12.08 -0.18
CA GLU A 23 2.55 -12.32 -1.10
C GLU A 23 3.12 -12.85 -2.41
N THR A 24 2.88 -14.13 -2.72
CA THR A 24 3.44 -14.84 -3.88
C THR A 24 2.55 -14.80 -5.12
N GLU A 25 1.33 -14.28 -4.99
CA GLU A 25 0.39 -14.13 -6.10
C GLU A 25 -0.44 -12.86 -5.91
N PHE A 26 -0.75 -12.16 -7.01
CA PHE A 26 -1.65 -11.02 -6.94
C PHE A 26 -3.09 -11.49 -6.69
N TYR A 27 -3.61 -11.22 -5.49
CA TYR A 27 -4.94 -11.67 -5.11
C TYR A 27 -5.88 -10.50 -4.76
N ALA A 28 -6.60 -10.01 -5.79
CA ALA A 28 -7.42 -8.80 -5.73
C ALA A 28 -8.46 -8.79 -4.59
N ARG A 29 -8.93 -9.96 -4.13
CA ARG A 29 -9.87 -10.09 -3.01
C ARG A 29 -9.33 -9.51 -1.70
N PHE A 30 -8.01 -9.45 -1.53
CA PHE A 30 -7.34 -8.96 -0.32
C PHE A 30 -6.68 -7.58 -0.50
N LEU A 31 -6.97 -6.87 -1.61
CA LEU A 31 -6.30 -5.62 -1.97
C LEU A 31 -6.32 -4.57 -0.84
N SER A 32 -7.47 -4.36 -0.18
CA SER A 32 -7.59 -3.35 0.88
C SER A 32 -6.82 -3.73 2.15
N GLN A 33 -6.76 -5.02 2.47
CA GLN A 33 -6.01 -5.56 3.60
C GLN A 33 -4.51 -5.49 3.32
N THR A 34 -4.06 -5.91 2.14
CA THR A 34 -2.63 -5.94 1.81
C THR A 34 -2.04 -4.55 1.70
N GLU A 35 -2.78 -3.56 1.18
CA GLU A 35 -2.36 -2.15 1.24
C GLU A 35 -2.11 -1.65 2.67
N THR A 36 -2.81 -2.20 3.67
CA THR A 36 -2.59 -1.88 5.08
C THR A 36 -1.43 -2.69 5.64
N LEU A 37 -1.39 -4.00 5.38
CA LEU A 37 -0.38 -4.92 5.94
C LEU A 37 1.04 -4.60 5.43
N PHE A 38 1.17 -4.21 4.17
CA PHE A 38 2.45 -3.87 3.54
C PHE A 38 2.80 -2.37 3.69
N ALA A 39 2.14 -1.65 4.60
CA ALA A 39 2.46 -0.25 4.85
C ALA A 39 3.85 -0.09 5.52
N ILE A 40 4.54 1.00 5.17
CA ILE A 40 5.85 1.37 5.72
C ILE A 40 5.79 2.79 6.28
N GLY A 41 6.61 3.08 7.29
CA GLY A 41 6.65 4.41 7.90
C GLY A 41 7.69 4.54 9.00
N ASN A 42 7.95 5.80 9.40
CA ASN A 42 8.95 6.15 10.42
C ASN A 42 8.39 7.01 11.57
N GLY A 43 7.06 7.01 11.74
CA GLY A 43 6.36 7.84 12.72
C GLY A 43 6.15 9.30 12.30
N TYR A 44 6.91 9.82 11.33
CA TYR A 44 6.66 11.11 10.69
C TYR A 44 5.93 10.96 9.34
N LEU A 45 6.44 10.11 8.46
CA LEU A 45 5.91 9.80 7.14
C LEU A 45 5.42 8.35 7.14
N GLY A 46 4.23 8.12 6.61
CA GLY A 46 3.64 6.80 6.44
C GLY A 46 3.09 6.62 5.03
N MET A 47 3.31 5.44 4.45
CA MET A 47 2.86 5.09 3.11
C MET A 47 2.17 3.72 3.17
N ARG A 48 0.95 3.64 2.64
CA ARG A 48 0.27 2.37 2.41
C ARG A 48 1.07 1.54 1.40
N GLY A 49 0.98 0.22 1.51
CA GLY A 49 1.61 -0.76 0.63
C GLY A 49 0.93 -0.86 -0.74
N ASN A 50 0.56 0.28 -1.36
CA ASN A 50 -0.02 0.29 -2.70
C ASN A 50 1.04 -0.15 -3.73
N HIS A 51 0.57 -0.81 -4.78
CA HIS A 51 1.38 -1.14 -5.97
C HIS A 51 1.92 0.13 -6.64
N ASP A 52 3.15 0.06 -7.16
CA ASP A 52 3.84 1.23 -7.72
C ASP A 52 3.09 1.83 -8.92
N GLU A 53 2.30 1.04 -9.65
CA GLU A 53 1.55 1.50 -10.82
C GLU A 53 0.38 2.43 -10.46
N GLY A 54 0.08 2.58 -9.18
CA GLY A 54 -1.02 3.38 -8.66
C GLY A 54 -2.41 2.77 -8.86
N ILE A 55 -2.56 1.74 -9.70
CA ILE A 55 -3.79 0.97 -9.90
C ILE A 55 -3.48 -0.54 -10.04
N PRO A 56 -4.36 -1.43 -9.56
CA PRO A 56 -5.56 -1.13 -8.76
C PRO A 56 -5.19 -0.75 -7.33
N HIS A 57 -6.09 -0.03 -6.67
CA HIS A 57 -6.02 0.22 -5.24
C HIS A 57 -7.41 0.27 -4.62
N SER A 58 -7.53 -0.08 -3.34
CA SER A 58 -8.73 0.19 -2.55
C SER A 58 -8.68 1.60 -1.98
N GLN A 59 -7.55 1.96 -1.34
CA GLN A 59 -7.27 3.32 -0.91
C GLN A 59 -5.77 3.61 -1.06
N GLN A 60 -5.44 4.62 -1.88
CA GLN A 60 -4.10 5.21 -1.85
C GLN A 60 -3.92 5.96 -0.53
N GLY A 61 -2.73 5.86 0.06
CA GLY A 61 -2.45 6.54 1.31
C GLY A 61 -0.99 6.92 1.48
N THR A 62 -0.74 8.21 1.57
CA THR A 62 0.51 8.79 2.07
C THR A 62 0.12 9.81 3.13
N PHE A 63 0.72 9.72 4.31
CA PHE A 63 0.33 10.55 5.46
C PHE A 63 1.56 11.17 6.11
N ILE A 64 1.43 12.42 6.52
CA ILE A 64 2.43 13.15 7.29
C ILE A 64 1.86 13.40 8.68
N ASN A 65 2.57 12.95 9.70
CA ASN A 65 2.21 13.15 11.10
C ASN A 65 2.14 14.65 11.40
N GLY A 66 1.01 15.09 11.95
CA GLY A 66 0.71 16.49 12.21
C GLY A 66 0.05 17.23 11.04
N PHE A 67 -0.02 16.66 9.83
CA PHE A 67 -0.76 17.23 8.72
C PHE A 67 -2.22 16.79 8.75
N HIS A 68 -3.13 17.70 9.13
CA HIS A 68 -4.52 17.40 9.37
C HIS A 68 -5.42 18.60 9.07
N GLU A 69 -6.70 18.32 8.81
CA GLU A 69 -7.75 19.33 8.77
C GLU A 69 -8.41 19.45 10.15
N THR A 70 -8.90 20.65 10.46
CA THR A 70 -9.67 20.96 11.67
C THR A 70 -11.06 21.46 11.29
N TRP A 71 -12.11 20.97 11.95
CA TRP A 71 -13.46 21.49 11.75
C TRP A 71 -14.23 21.58 13.07
N PRO A 72 -15.22 22.49 13.18
CA PRO A 72 -16.10 22.51 14.35
C PRO A 72 -16.97 21.26 14.39
N ILE A 73 -17.07 20.61 15.55
CA ILE A 73 -17.98 19.48 15.75
C ILE A 73 -19.37 20.02 16.06
N THR A 74 -20.35 19.63 15.25
CA THR A 74 -21.76 19.95 15.47
C THR A 74 -22.46 18.76 16.10
N TYR A 75 -22.85 18.88 17.37
CA TYR A 75 -23.70 17.91 18.04
C TYR A 75 -25.15 18.34 17.97
N SER A 76 -26.08 17.38 17.97
CA SER A 76 -27.51 17.67 18.10
C SER A 76 -27.88 18.21 19.49
N GLU A 77 -27.13 17.82 20.53
CA GLU A 77 -27.27 18.30 21.91
C GLU A 77 -25.89 18.57 22.51
N GLY A 78 -25.78 19.64 23.33
CA GLY A 78 -24.53 20.01 23.97
C GLY A 78 -24.42 19.44 25.39
N ALA A 79 -23.25 18.92 25.76
CA ALA A 79 -22.92 18.56 27.13
C ALA A 79 -21.56 19.15 27.54
N PHE A 80 -21.38 19.37 28.85
CA PHE A 80 -20.12 19.83 29.40
C PHE A 80 -19.00 18.83 29.10
N GLY A 81 -17.86 19.34 28.60
CA GLY A 81 -16.69 18.52 28.27
C GLY A 81 -16.68 17.92 26.86
N PHE A 82 -17.71 18.13 26.03
CA PHE A 82 -17.67 17.70 24.64
C PHE A 82 -16.58 18.43 23.84
N ALA A 83 -15.86 17.67 23.02
CA ALA A 83 -14.86 18.19 22.11
C ALA A 83 -15.51 19.16 21.11
N LYS A 84 -14.98 20.36 20.95
CA LYS A 84 -15.56 21.36 20.03
C LYS A 84 -14.96 21.31 18.63
N THR A 85 -13.81 20.67 18.49
CA THR A 85 -13.01 20.65 17.27
C THR A 85 -12.64 19.22 16.93
N GLY A 86 -12.96 18.81 15.71
CA GLY A 86 -12.53 17.54 15.12
C GLY A 86 -11.21 17.73 14.39
N GLN A 87 -10.41 16.69 14.37
CA GLN A 87 -9.14 16.62 13.64
C GLN A 87 -9.07 15.29 12.87
N THR A 88 -8.71 15.35 11.59
CA THR A 88 -8.49 14.16 10.74
C THR A 88 -7.22 14.38 9.94
N MET A 89 -6.30 13.42 10.02
CA MET A 89 -5.12 13.41 9.15
C MET A 89 -5.55 13.32 7.70
N LEU A 90 -4.97 14.17 6.86
CA LEU A 90 -5.26 14.17 5.44
C LEU A 90 -4.30 13.26 4.70
N ASN A 91 -4.84 12.53 3.72
CA ASN A 91 -4.04 11.88 2.71
C ASN A 91 -3.35 12.94 1.85
N VAL A 92 -2.02 12.93 1.80
CA VAL A 92 -1.24 13.86 0.97
C VAL A 92 -1.01 13.29 -0.42
N THR A 93 -0.47 14.10 -1.33
CA THR A 93 -0.16 13.70 -2.70
C THR A 93 0.68 12.42 -2.74
N ASP A 94 0.27 11.49 -3.60
CA ASP A 94 0.99 10.24 -3.80
C ASP A 94 2.22 10.46 -4.71
N ALA A 95 3.42 10.38 -4.13
CA ALA A 95 4.68 10.49 -4.84
C ALA A 95 5.27 9.13 -5.26
N LYS A 96 4.55 8.02 -5.05
CA LYS A 96 5.04 6.64 -5.26
C LYS A 96 4.73 6.08 -6.65
N VAL A 97 3.92 6.78 -7.44
CA VAL A 97 3.33 6.22 -8.66
C VAL A 97 4.33 6.22 -9.82
N PHE A 98 4.56 5.05 -10.42
CA PHE A 98 5.34 4.85 -11.63
C PHE A 98 4.49 4.19 -12.70
N LYS A 99 4.48 4.72 -13.92
CA LYS A 99 3.78 4.08 -15.06
C LYS A 99 4.80 3.41 -15.98
N LEU A 100 4.62 2.13 -16.24
CA LEU A 100 5.49 1.34 -17.09
C LEU A 100 4.76 0.98 -18.40
N TYR A 101 5.46 1.20 -19.52
CA TYR A 101 5.03 0.84 -20.86
C TYR A 101 6.15 0.10 -21.58
N VAL A 102 5.81 -0.93 -22.34
CA VAL A 102 6.74 -1.68 -23.19
C VAL A 102 6.12 -1.75 -24.58
N ASP A 103 6.74 -1.09 -25.56
CA ASP A 103 6.20 -0.94 -26.93
C ASP A 103 4.73 -0.45 -26.94
N ASP A 104 4.45 0.62 -26.19
CA ASP A 104 3.11 1.18 -25.98
C ASP A 104 2.09 0.27 -25.27
N GLU A 105 2.47 -0.95 -24.87
CA GLU A 105 1.68 -1.82 -24.01
C GLU A 105 1.85 -1.40 -22.53
N PRO A 106 0.78 -0.96 -21.83
CA PRO A 106 0.88 -0.61 -20.41
C PRO A 106 0.96 -1.85 -19.54
N PHE A 107 1.86 -1.85 -18.55
CA PHE A 107 1.80 -2.85 -17.49
C PHE A 107 0.57 -2.58 -16.60
N TYR A 108 -0.39 -3.50 -16.63
CA TYR A 108 -1.59 -3.44 -15.79
C TYR A 108 -1.76 -4.74 -15.00
N LEU A 109 -1.38 -4.69 -13.72
CA LEU A 109 -1.29 -5.86 -12.84
C LEU A 109 -2.51 -6.80 -12.87
N PRO A 110 -3.77 -6.32 -12.87
CA PRO A 110 -4.94 -7.21 -12.81
C PRO A 110 -5.16 -8.10 -14.04
N THR A 111 -4.62 -7.71 -15.19
CA THR A 111 -4.79 -8.46 -16.45
C THR A 111 -3.47 -8.88 -17.06
N ALA A 112 -2.34 -8.56 -16.43
CA ALA A 112 -1.02 -8.91 -16.91
C ALA A 112 -0.81 -10.43 -16.87
N SER A 113 -0.11 -10.98 -17.87
CA SER A 113 0.36 -12.36 -17.84
C SER A 113 1.59 -12.43 -16.93
N LEU A 114 1.38 -12.85 -15.68
CA LEU A 114 2.43 -12.91 -14.65
C LEU A 114 3.02 -14.32 -14.61
N GLN A 115 4.30 -14.43 -14.95
CA GLN A 115 5.08 -15.67 -14.78
C GLN A 115 5.65 -15.78 -13.37
N LEU A 116 5.83 -14.63 -12.70
CA LEU A 116 6.25 -14.52 -11.31
C LEU A 116 5.60 -13.27 -10.71
N PHE A 117 5.10 -13.38 -9.48
CA PHE A 117 4.75 -12.25 -8.64
C PHE A 117 5.25 -12.54 -7.24
N GLU A 118 5.97 -11.61 -6.65
CA GLU A 118 6.30 -11.68 -5.22
C GLU A 118 6.31 -10.25 -4.68
N ARG A 119 5.68 -10.05 -3.54
CA ARG A 119 5.75 -8.82 -2.77
C ARG A 119 6.06 -9.15 -1.32
N THR A 120 7.08 -8.51 -0.77
CA THR A 120 7.65 -8.86 0.53
C THR A 120 7.86 -7.61 1.36
N LEU A 121 7.24 -7.54 2.54
CA LEU A 121 7.61 -6.60 3.59
C LEU A 121 8.65 -7.27 4.48
N ASP A 122 9.90 -6.84 4.39
CA ASP A 122 10.97 -7.30 5.28
C ASP A 122 11.02 -6.39 6.52
N MET A 123 10.61 -6.92 7.67
CA MET A 123 10.52 -6.16 8.91
C MET A 123 11.89 -5.94 9.57
N GLN A 124 12.90 -6.75 9.25
CA GLN A 124 14.27 -6.53 9.76
C GLN A 124 14.96 -5.40 8.99
N ALA A 125 14.82 -5.39 7.67
CA ALA A 125 15.40 -4.36 6.82
C ALA A 125 14.54 -3.08 6.75
N GLY A 126 13.25 -3.16 7.08
CA GLY A 126 12.31 -2.02 7.02
C GLY A 126 11.97 -1.62 5.58
N VAL A 127 11.92 -2.59 4.66
CA VAL A 127 11.74 -2.35 3.23
C VAL A 127 10.56 -3.15 2.67
N LEU A 128 9.85 -2.55 1.71
CA LEU A 128 8.87 -3.21 0.87
C LEU A 128 9.51 -3.54 -0.48
N GLU A 129 9.64 -4.81 -0.79
CA GLU A 129 10.20 -5.32 -2.04
C GLU A 129 9.11 -5.92 -2.91
N ARG A 130 9.27 -5.82 -4.23
CA ARG A 130 8.39 -6.47 -5.18
C ARG A 130 9.17 -6.93 -6.40
N ARG A 131 8.86 -8.13 -6.86
CA ARG A 131 9.42 -8.74 -8.07
C ARG A 131 8.29 -9.29 -8.93
N VAL A 132 8.26 -8.88 -10.19
CA VAL A 132 7.24 -9.32 -11.15
C VAL A 132 7.92 -9.71 -12.44
N LEU A 133 7.65 -10.92 -12.94
CA LEU A 133 8.01 -11.32 -14.30
C LEU A 133 6.75 -11.25 -15.15
N TRP A 134 6.68 -10.25 -16.00
CA TRP A 134 5.55 -9.98 -16.89
C TRP A 134 5.87 -10.45 -18.31
N GLU A 135 4.94 -11.18 -18.92
CA GLU A 135 4.96 -11.46 -20.35
C GLU A 135 3.97 -10.56 -21.10
N THR A 136 4.49 -9.75 -22.02
CA THR A 136 3.70 -8.87 -22.91
C THR A 136 2.84 -9.70 -23.89
N ALA A 137 1.84 -9.08 -24.51
CA ALA A 137 1.00 -9.73 -25.52
C ALA A 137 1.80 -10.25 -26.73
N VAL A 138 2.96 -9.66 -27.03
CA VAL A 138 3.86 -10.05 -28.11
C VAL A 138 4.95 -11.05 -27.67
N GLY A 139 4.88 -11.57 -26.44
CA GLY A 139 5.76 -12.63 -25.93
C GLY A 139 7.10 -12.15 -25.37
N LYS A 140 7.34 -10.83 -25.25
CA LYS A 140 8.51 -10.30 -24.51
C LYS A 140 8.34 -10.54 -23.02
N GLN A 141 9.42 -10.92 -22.34
CA GLN A 141 9.46 -11.09 -20.89
C GLN A 141 10.22 -9.94 -20.23
N VAL A 142 9.60 -9.33 -19.24
CA VAL A 142 10.08 -8.13 -18.56
C VAL A 142 10.11 -8.40 -17.06
N LEU A 143 11.30 -8.40 -16.48
CA LEU A 143 11.48 -8.49 -15.03
C LEU A 143 11.42 -7.07 -14.44
N ILE A 144 10.48 -6.86 -13.54
CA ILE A 144 10.26 -5.60 -12.81
C ILE A 144 10.61 -5.86 -11.36
N GLU A 145 11.60 -5.13 -10.83
CA GLU A 145 12.01 -5.20 -9.44
C GLU A 145 11.89 -3.80 -8.83
N SER A 146 11.20 -3.69 -7.70
CA SER A 146 11.10 -2.46 -6.94
C SER A 146 11.37 -2.71 -5.46
N LYS A 147 11.95 -1.69 -4.82
CA LYS A 147 12.23 -1.66 -3.39
C LYS A 147 11.88 -0.26 -2.89
N ARG A 148 11.10 -0.20 -1.82
CA ARG A 148 10.65 1.04 -1.20
C ARG A 148 11.00 1.04 0.28
N LEU A 149 11.38 2.20 0.82
CA LEU A 149 11.64 2.42 2.23
C LEU A 149 11.18 3.80 2.68
N VAL A 150 10.88 3.93 3.97
CA VAL A 150 10.71 5.22 4.64
C VAL A 150 11.81 5.31 5.69
N SER A 151 12.70 6.30 5.56
CA SER A 151 13.95 6.34 6.32
C SER A 151 13.71 6.56 7.80
N LEU A 152 14.24 5.67 8.65
CA LEU A 152 14.26 5.89 10.11
C LEU A 152 15.28 6.95 10.53
N GLN A 153 16.33 7.18 9.73
CA GLN A 153 17.37 8.18 10.02
C GLN A 153 16.96 9.58 9.55
N HIS A 154 16.37 9.68 8.36
CA HIS A 154 15.95 10.94 7.76
C HIS A 154 14.42 10.99 7.68
N ARG A 155 13.80 11.57 8.71
CA ARG A 155 12.34 11.49 8.91
C ARG A 155 11.48 11.93 7.71
N HIS A 156 11.99 12.84 6.88
CA HIS A 156 11.29 13.42 5.73
C HIS A 156 11.52 12.66 4.41
N VAL A 157 12.28 11.58 4.43
CA VAL A 157 12.76 10.88 3.22
C VAL A 157 12.08 9.53 3.08
N ALA A 158 11.56 9.28 1.88
CA ALA A 158 11.22 7.97 1.37
C ALA A 158 11.95 7.75 0.05
N ALA A 159 12.25 6.49 -0.28
CA ALA A 159 12.94 6.08 -1.51
C ALA A 159 12.30 4.80 -2.04
#